data_AF-A0A1H1ZWK2-F1
#
_entry.id   AF-A0A1H1ZWK2-F1
#
_cell.length_a   1.000
_cell.length_b   1.000
_cell.length_c   1.000
_cell.angle_alpha   90.00
_cell.angle_beta   90.00
_cell.angle_gamma   90.00
#
_symmetry.space_group_name_H-M   'P 1'
#
loop_
_entity.id
_entity.type
_entity.pdbx_description
1 polymer ?
#
loop_
_entity_poly.entity_id
_entity_poly.type
_entity_poly.pdbx_seq_one_letter_code
_entity_poly.pdbx_strand_id
1 'polypeptide(L)'
;MTTRTAAIAADGRKSRSQSIAIFALSLLLVLLLAFYTYLTGQISGGAARLSDGAAKAAAGAAQLRDGSGQLATGAGAANSGAVQVRDGSAKVEDGITALNTGAVALQSGAGEIYSGVRDKLAPGADKLHSGTTKLQNDVVNRLVPGVYQVDDGARKLQAGAIELSTALTPSPAGNTPNNLADGAGQLAAGTGRLAAGAGQLDTGAGTLNAGAAALRNGTAQLKAGTDRLEGYPGAGNDPAKGDGLAALSQGLDQLESAANGPQGLVPIGLLKDKIAKLAEGGRRAYSGAAQLNAGAGTLDSGAVALSDGAGRLKAGTSTLTAGADELNSGAGRLTAGFATLAQRLNSTDPHNPGVVLGTSLLADGTAKIRTGMDGVPGDPERPGLIYAANTLNDGTAKLMTGINGDGDPSNPGLLAGAQALSDGTVQLSAGAGKLQAGSSQLAEGTGKLAEGNGKLDNGSGKLAEGAGTLANGNSQLAAGTEELHAKVTAVSPSSWLNGPATALLLVGLLLTAGVAAFLVLRRRAARTGAD
;
A
#
# COMPACT_ATOMS: atom_id res chain seq x y z
N MET A 1 -167.33 -10.49 -112.55
CA MET A 1 -167.34 -9.06 -112.95
C MET A 1 -167.17 -8.20 -111.70
N THR A 2 -166.38 -7.11 -111.62
CA THR A 2 -165.13 -6.74 -112.32
C THR A 2 -164.39 -5.62 -111.51
N THR A 3 -163.09 -5.77 -111.24
CA THR A 3 -162.03 -4.72 -110.98
C THR A 3 -162.21 -3.53 -109.99
N ARG A 4 -161.21 -3.39 -109.07
CA ARG A 4 -160.22 -2.25 -108.88
C ARG A 4 -160.09 -1.61 -107.45
N THR A 5 -158.87 -1.68 -106.84
CA THR A 5 -158.30 -0.86 -105.69
C THR A 5 -158.97 -0.97 -104.29
N ALA A 6 -158.44 -0.56 -103.10
CA ALA A 6 -157.13 -0.16 -102.49
C ALA A 6 -157.31 0.04 -100.93
N ALA A 7 -156.33 0.27 -100.01
CA ALA A 7 -154.91 -0.16 -99.80
C ALA A 7 -154.33 0.30 -98.40
N ILE A 8 -153.35 -0.43 -97.83
CA ILE A 8 -152.32 -0.09 -96.77
C ILE A 8 -152.71 0.32 -95.31
N ALA A 9 -152.16 -0.38 -94.28
CA ALA A 9 -151.71 0.12 -92.94
C ALA A 9 -151.01 -0.99 -92.09
N ALA A 10 -150.06 -0.70 -91.15
CA ALA A 10 -149.39 -1.72 -90.29
C ALA A 10 -148.61 -1.24 -89.01
N ASP A 11 -148.39 -2.21 -88.08
CA ASP A 11 -147.37 -2.36 -86.98
C ASP A 11 -147.41 -1.53 -85.66
N GLY A 12 -146.87 -2.13 -84.58
CA GLY A 12 -146.43 -1.47 -83.34
C GLY A 12 -146.14 -2.39 -82.13
N ARG A 13 -144.86 -2.71 -81.82
CA ARG A 13 -144.47 -3.33 -80.52
C ARG A 13 -142.95 -3.27 -80.12
N LYS A 14 -142.43 -2.13 -79.64
CA LYS A 14 -141.08 -2.02 -79.00
C LYS A 14 -141.06 -0.94 -77.89
N SER A 15 -140.60 -1.24 -76.66
CA SER A 15 -140.44 -0.22 -75.59
C SER A 15 -139.56 -0.60 -74.37
N ARG A 16 -139.64 -1.82 -73.81
CA ARG A 16 -139.13 -2.08 -72.43
C ARG A 16 -137.61 -2.32 -72.25
N SER A 17 -136.84 -2.64 -73.30
CA SER A 17 -135.43 -3.03 -73.15
C SER A 17 -134.47 -1.85 -72.90
N GLN A 18 -134.77 -0.66 -73.45
CA GLN A 18 -133.84 0.47 -73.42
C GLN A 18 -133.68 1.09 -72.02
N SER A 19 -134.75 1.13 -71.21
CA SER A 19 -134.70 1.71 -69.86
C SER A 19 -133.77 0.95 -68.91
N ILE A 20 -133.74 -0.39 -69.02
CA ILE A 20 -132.85 -1.24 -68.23
C ILE A 20 -131.39 -1.00 -68.62
N ALA A 21 -131.12 -0.88 -69.93
CA ALA A 21 -129.78 -0.58 -70.43
C ALA A 21 -129.26 0.78 -69.92
N ILE A 22 -130.09 1.82 -69.91
CA ILE A 22 -129.71 3.15 -69.40
C ILE A 22 -129.42 3.09 -67.89
N PHE A 23 -130.28 2.45 -67.09
CA PHE A 23 -130.07 2.36 -65.64
C PHE A 23 -128.83 1.54 -65.29
N ALA A 24 -128.57 0.45 -66.03
CA ALA A 24 -127.34 -0.33 -65.91
C ALA A 24 -126.10 0.48 -66.31
N LEU A 25 -126.17 1.29 -67.37
CA LEU A 25 -125.07 2.15 -67.82
C LEU A 25 -124.78 3.27 -66.80
N SER A 26 -125.82 3.88 -66.20
CA SER A 26 -125.67 4.87 -65.13
C SER A 26 -125.05 4.25 -63.87
N LEU A 27 -125.50 3.06 -63.45
CA LEU A 27 -124.93 2.34 -62.32
C LEU A 27 -123.47 1.93 -62.61
N LEU A 28 -123.19 1.43 -63.82
CA LEU A 28 -121.83 1.12 -64.28
C LEU A 28 -120.93 2.37 -64.23
N LEU A 29 -121.43 3.53 -64.65
CA LEU A 29 -120.65 4.77 -64.66
C LEU A 29 -120.42 5.33 -63.24
N VAL A 30 -121.38 5.18 -62.33
CA VAL A 30 -121.19 5.49 -60.90
C VAL A 30 -120.21 4.50 -60.24
N LEU A 31 -120.29 3.21 -60.55
CA LEU A 31 -119.35 2.19 -60.07
C LEU A 31 -117.95 2.39 -60.65
N LEU A 32 -117.83 2.80 -61.92
CA LEU A 32 -116.57 3.15 -62.57
C LEU A 32 -115.96 4.41 -61.93
N LEU A 33 -116.78 5.42 -61.63
CA LEU A 33 -116.32 6.64 -60.96
C LEU A 33 -115.91 6.36 -59.50
N ALA A 34 -116.65 5.50 -58.78
CA ALA A 34 -116.30 5.05 -57.43
C ALA A 34 -115.05 4.17 -57.41
N PHE A 35 -114.87 3.31 -58.41
CA PHE A 35 -113.64 2.54 -58.62
C PHE A 35 -112.47 3.46 -58.97
N TYR A 36 -112.70 4.49 -59.79
CA TYR A 36 -111.66 5.46 -60.17
C TYR A 36 -111.28 6.40 -59.01
N THR A 37 -112.21 6.88 -58.18
CA THR A 37 -111.88 7.61 -56.94
C THR A 37 -111.17 6.71 -55.94
N TYR A 38 -111.61 5.46 -55.77
CA TYR A 38 -110.93 4.49 -54.90
C TYR A 38 -109.51 4.17 -55.40
N LEU A 39 -109.33 3.94 -56.71
CA LEU A 39 -108.04 3.63 -57.32
C LEU A 39 -107.09 4.83 -57.29
N THR A 40 -107.56 6.04 -57.67
CA THR A 40 -106.74 7.26 -57.56
C THR A 40 -106.44 7.62 -56.11
N GLY A 41 -107.34 7.36 -55.16
CA GLY A 41 -107.10 7.51 -53.72
C GLY A 41 -106.07 6.52 -53.17
N GLN A 42 -106.15 5.24 -53.57
CA GLN A 42 -105.15 4.21 -53.25
C GLN A 42 -103.77 4.55 -53.82
N ILE A 43 -103.70 4.97 -55.09
CA ILE A 43 -102.44 5.39 -55.73
C ILE A 43 -101.89 6.67 -55.08
N SER A 44 -102.73 7.67 -54.80
CA SER A 44 -102.35 8.92 -54.14
C SER A 44 -101.82 8.68 -52.72
N GLY A 45 -102.55 7.92 -51.89
CA GLY A 45 -102.13 7.57 -50.54
C GLY A 45 -100.91 6.64 -50.52
N GLY A 46 -100.79 5.74 -51.49
CA GLY A 46 -99.60 4.92 -51.70
C GLY A 46 -98.37 5.75 -52.06
N ALA A 47 -98.52 6.69 -53.00
CA ALA A 47 -97.45 7.60 -53.43
C ALA A 47 -97.00 8.55 -52.29
N ALA A 48 -97.94 9.09 -51.50
CA ALA A 48 -97.59 9.90 -50.33
C ALA A 48 -96.82 9.11 -49.26
N ARG A 49 -97.26 7.87 -48.96
CA ARG A 49 -96.56 6.98 -48.01
C ARG A 49 -95.20 6.52 -48.55
N LEU A 50 -95.06 6.36 -49.86
CA LEU A 50 -93.80 6.03 -50.51
C LEU A 50 -92.84 7.23 -50.51
N SER A 51 -93.34 8.46 -50.71
CA SER A 51 -92.54 9.68 -50.62
C SER A 51 -92.05 9.94 -49.19
N ASP A 52 -92.92 9.85 -48.18
CA ASP A 52 -92.55 9.91 -46.75
C ASP A 52 -91.54 8.82 -46.36
N GLY A 53 -91.77 7.58 -46.79
CA GLY A 53 -90.83 6.47 -46.58
C GLY A 53 -89.48 6.69 -47.27
N ALA A 54 -89.48 7.20 -48.49
CA ALA A 54 -88.27 7.51 -49.25
C ALA A 54 -87.50 8.68 -48.62
N ALA A 55 -88.17 9.74 -48.17
CA ALA A 55 -87.57 10.87 -47.46
C ALA A 55 -86.96 10.45 -46.11
N LYS A 56 -87.65 9.60 -45.34
CA LYS A 56 -87.11 9.02 -44.09
C LYS A 56 -85.88 8.15 -44.34
N ALA A 57 -85.90 7.33 -45.39
CA ALA A 57 -84.75 6.54 -45.80
C ALA A 57 -83.59 7.42 -46.34
N ALA A 58 -83.88 8.53 -47.02
CA ALA A 58 -82.87 9.50 -47.44
C ALA A 58 -82.22 10.20 -46.22
N ALA A 59 -83.01 10.59 -45.22
CA ALA A 59 -82.50 11.15 -43.97
C ALA A 59 -81.64 10.14 -43.18
N GLY A 60 -82.07 8.88 -43.09
CA GLY A 60 -81.27 7.81 -42.49
C GLY A 60 -79.98 7.51 -43.26
N ALA A 61 -80.01 7.57 -44.59
CA ALA A 61 -78.82 7.42 -45.43
C ALA A 61 -77.87 8.63 -45.31
N ALA A 62 -78.39 9.85 -45.13
CA ALA A 62 -77.57 11.03 -44.81
C ALA A 62 -76.92 10.91 -43.43
N GLN A 63 -77.65 10.46 -42.40
CA GLN A 63 -77.08 10.16 -41.08
C GLN A 63 -75.99 9.08 -41.15
N LEU A 64 -76.20 8.01 -41.93
CA LEU A 64 -75.21 6.96 -42.16
C LEU A 64 -73.96 7.52 -42.86
N ARG A 65 -74.12 8.37 -43.87
CA ARG A 65 -73.00 9.07 -44.54
C ARG A 65 -72.21 9.91 -43.55
N ASP A 66 -72.89 10.73 -42.77
CA ASP A 66 -72.25 11.70 -41.87
C ASP A 66 -71.53 10.98 -40.72
N GLY A 67 -72.13 9.93 -40.15
CA GLY A 67 -71.47 9.05 -39.18
C GLY A 67 -70.28 8.27 -39.77
N SER A 68 -70.37 7.84 -41.03
CA SER A 68 -69.25 7.21 -41.73
C SER A 68 -68.11 8.20 -42.00
N GLY A 69 -68.41 9.46 -42.31
CA GLY A 69 -67.43 10.55 -42.43
C GLY A 69 -66.75 10.90 -41.10
N GLN A 70 -67.48 10.85 -39.99
CA GLN A 70 -66.90 10.96 -38.64
C GLN A 70 -65.98 9.77 -38.32
N LEU A 71 -66.37 8.54 -38.68
CA LEU A 71 -65.56 7.34 -38.50
C LEU A 71 -64.28 7.38 -39.33
N ALA A 72 -64.36 7.83 -40.59
CA ALA A 72 -63.20 8.09 -41.45
C ALA A 72 -62.24 9.11 -40.81
N THR A 73 -62.77 10.27 -40.38
CA THR A 73 -61.99 11.31 -39.70
C THR A 73 -61.30 10.78 -38.43
N GLY A 74 -62.00 9.99 -37.62
CA GLY A 74 -61.44 9.34 -36.44
C GLY A 74 -60.35 8.30 -36.76
N ALA A 75 -60.54 7.50 -37.82
CA ALA A 75 -59.55 6.56 -38.30
C ALA A 75 -58.29 7.27 -38.86
N GLY A 76 -58.45 8.38 -39.59
CA GLY A 76 -57.35 9.23 -40.06
C GLY A 76 -56.55 9.86 -38.90
N ALA A 77 -57.22 10.31 -37.85
CA ALA A 77 -56.58 10.81 -36.63
C ALA A 77 -55.82 9.70 -35.88
N ALA A 78 -56.44 8.52 -35.71
CA ALA A 78 -55.82 7.36 -35.08
C ALA A 78 -54.63 6.80 -35.88
N ASN A 79 -54.71 6.82 -37.21
CA ASN A 79 -53.59 6.52 -38.12
C ASN A 79 -52.42 7.50 -37.92
N SER A 80 -52.72 8.80 -37.86
CA SER A 80 -51.72 9.84 -37.62
C SER A 80 -51.01 9.67 -36.26
N GLY A 81 -51.76 9.32 -35.20
CA GLY A 81 -51.19 8.98 -33.90
C GLY A 81 -50.35 7.70 -33.93
N ALA A 82 -50.78 6.65 -34.63
CA ALA A 82 -50.02 5.42 -34.78
C ALA A 82 -48.67 5.66 -35.51
N VAL A 83 -48.67 6.49 -36.56
CA VAL A 83 -47.44 6.94 -37.24
C VAL A 83 -46.51 7.71 -36.29
N GLN A 84 -47.03 8.63 -35.48
CA GLN A 84 -46.22 9.37 -34.49
C GLN A 84 -45.57 8.44 -33.45
N VAL A 85 -46.28 7.42 -32.96
CA VAL A 85 -45.72 6.44 -32.00
C VAL A 85 -44.67 5.53 -32.67
N ARG A 86 -44.90 5.11 -33.91
CA ARG A 86 -43.91 4.36 -34.71
C ARG A 86 -42.62 5.17 -34.90
N ASP A 87 -42.76 6.43 -35.31
CA ASP A 87 -41.62 7.33 -35.58
C ASP A 87 -40.90 7.75 -34.30
N GLY A 88 -41.61 7.78 -33.16
CA GLY A 88 -41.02 7.88 -31.83
C GLY A 88 -40.25 6.62 -31.41
N SER A 89 -40.78 5.44 -31.75
CA SER A 89 -40.12 4.14 -31.49
C SER A 89 -38.82 4.00 -32.29
N ALA A 90 -38.79 4.46 -33.55
CA ALA A 90 -37.56 4.51 -34.34
C ALA A 90 -36.46 5.36 -33.67
N LYS A 91 -36.81 6.56 -33.16
CA LYS A 91 -35.86 7.42 -32.42
C LYS A 91 -35.37 6.80 -31.11
N VAL A 92 -36.20 5.97 -30.48
CA VAL A 92 -35.80 5.17 -29.30
C VAL A 92 -34.83 4.07 -29.71
N GLU A 93 -35.04 3.39 -30.83
CA GLU A 93 -34.13 2.39 -31.40
C GLU A 93 -32.77 3.00 -31.84
N ASP A 94 -32.76 4.20 -32.44
CA ASP A 94 -31.53 4.97 -32.71
C ASP A 94 -30.74 5.26 -31.42
N GLY A 95 -31.45 5.76 -30.38
CA GLY A 95 -30.85 6.08 -29.08
C GLY A 95 -30.32 4.85 -28.34
N ILE A 96 -31.00 3.70 -28.47
CA ILE A 96 -30.54 2.43 -27.91
C ILE A 96 -29.33 1.88 -28.68
N THR A 97 -29.27 2.07 -29.99
CA THR A 97 -28.10 1.72 -30.80
C THR A 97 -26.88 2.51 -30.35
N ALA A 98 -27.03 3.83 -30.13
CA ALA A 98 -25.98 4.67 -29.56
C ALA A 98 -25.58 4.25 -28.13
N LEU A 99 -26.54 3.90 -27.27
CA LEU A 99 -26.29 3.39 -25.91
C LEU A 99 -25.50 2.07 -25.95
N ASN A 100 -25.86 1.13 -26.82
CA ASN A 100 -25.13 -0.12 -27.01
C ASN A 100 -23.70 0.12 -27.52
N THR A 101 -23.50 1.04 -28.47
CA THR A 101 -22.15 1.42 -28.92
C THR A 101 -21.32 1.98 -27.76
N GLY A 102 -21.89 2.85 -26.93
CA GLY A 102 -21.23 3.37 -25.72
C GLY A 102 -20.93 2.30 -24.66
N ALA A 103 -21.87 1.38 -24.43
CA ALA A 103 -21.70 0.28 -23.49
C ALA A 103 -20.57 -0.69 -23.92
N VAL A 104 -20.48 -1.04 -25.21
CA VAL A 104 -19.40 -1.88 -25.76
C VAL A 104 -18.04 -1.17 -25.69
N ALA A 105 -17.99 0.13 -25.97
CA ALA A 105 -16.77 0.91 -25.82
C ALA A 105 -16.29 0.95 -24.35
N LEU A 106 -17.21 1.17 -23.40
CA LEU A 106 -16.91 1.15 -21.97
C LEU A 106 -16.52 -0.26 -21.48
N GLN A 107 -17.12 -1.32 -22.03
CA GLN A 107 -16.74 -2.70 -21.76
C GLN A 107 -15.30 -2.99 -22.19
N SER A 108 -14.90 -2.53 -23.39
CA SER A 108 -13.52 -2.66 -23.88
C SER A 108 -12.54 -1.94 -22.96
N GLY A 109 -12.83 -0.69 -22.59
CA GLY A 109 -12.01 0.08 -21.65
C GLY A 109 -11.93 -0.55 -20.26
N ALA A 110 -13.03 -1.11 -19.74
CA ALA A 110 -13.02 -1.85 -18.47
C ALA A 110 -12.17 -3.13 -18.56
N GLY A 111 -12.22 -3.86 -19.69
CA GLY A 111 -11.36 -5.02 -19.95
C GLY A 111 -9.87 -4.68 -20.09
N GLU A 112 -9.54 -3.54 -20.71
CA GLU A 112 -8.17 -3.00 -20.78
C GLU A 112 -7.65 -2.58 -19.40
N ILE A 113 -8.49 -1.94 -18.57
CA ILE A 113 -8.15 -1.63 -17.17
C ILE A 113 -7.94 -2.91 -16.37
N TYR A 114 -8.89 -3.86 -16.44
CA TYR A 114 -8.81 -5.13 -15.70
C TYR A 114 -7.57 -5.94 -16.07
N SER A 115 -7.28 -6.13 -17.35
CA SER A 115 -6.07 -6.82 -17.81
C SER A 115 -4.78 -6.03 -17.51
N GLY A 116 -4.79 -4.70 -17.65
CA GLY A 116 -3.67 -3.85 -17.24
C GLY A 116 -3.35 -3.94 -15.74
N VAL A 117 -4.39 -4.03 -14.90
CA VAL A 117 -4.22 -4.20 -13.45
C VAL A 117 -3.74 -5.62 -13.13
N ARG A 118 -4.40 -6.65 -13.66
CA ARG A 118 -4.10 -8.07 -13.42
C ARG A 118 -2.73 -8.50 -13.93
N ASP A 119 -2.36 -8.09 -15.14
CA ASP A 119 -1.20 -8.65 -15.86
C ASP A 119 0.06 -7.77 -15.74
N LYS A 120 -0.06 -6.53 -15.24
CA LYS A 120 1.06 -5.59 -15.09
C LYS A 120 1.14 -4.96 -13.71
N LEU A 121 0.05 -4.36 -13.20
CA LEU A 121 0.10 -3.60 -11.94
C LEU A 121 0.27 -4.51 -10.72
N ALA A 122 -0.58 -5.53 -10.55
CA ALA A 122 -0.50 -6.46 -9.42
C ALA A 122 0.86 -7.21 -9.41
N PRO A 123 1.33 -7.84 -10.50
CA PRO A 123 2.64 -8.51 -10.52
C PRO A 123 3.84 -7.56 -10.39
N GLY A 124 3.64 -6.25 -10.64
CA GLY A 124 4.62 -5.20 -10.36
C GLY A 124 4.66 -4.83 -8.88
N ALA A 125 3.50 -4.67 -8.26
CA ALA A 125 3.36 -4.40 -6.83
C ALA A 125 3.79 -5.60 -5.97
N ASP A 126 3.50 -6.85 -6.39
CA ASP A 126 3.99 -8.08 -5.74
C ASP A 126 5.52 -8.10 -5.66
N LYS A 127 6.19 -7.78 -6.77
CA LYS A 127 7.66 -7.71 -6.85
C LYS A 127 8.21 -6.58 -5.99
N LEU A 128 7.54 -5.43 -5.97
CA LEU A 128 7.93 -4.30 -5.14
C LEU A 128 7.81 -4.64 -3.66
N HIS A 129 6.67 -5.19 -3.22
CA HIS A 129 6.41 -5.60 -1.84
C HIS A 129 7.34 -6.74 -1.38
N SER A 130 7.61 -7.71 -2.26
CA SER A 130 8.63 -8.74 -2.03
C SER A 130 10.03 -8.13 -1.85
N GLY A 131 10.36 -7.11 -2.65
CA GLY A 131 11.60 -6.35 -2.56
C GLY A 131 11.74 -5.57 -1.25
N THR A 132 10.68 -4.90 -0.81
CA THR A 132 10.67 -4.15 0.46
C THR A 132 10.64 -5.06 1.68
N THR A 133 9.95 -6.20 1.60
CA THR A 133 9.99 -7.24 2.64
C THR A 133 11.40 -7.81 2.77
N LYS A 134 12.10 -8.04 1.64
CA LYS A 134 13.51 -8.43 1.68
C LYS A 134 14.39 -7.32 2.28
N LEU A 135 14.21 -6.06 1.85
CA LEU A 135 14.96 -4.92 2.39
C LEU A 135 14.80 -4.78 3.90
N GLN A 136 13.56 -4.85 4.40
CA GLN A 136 13.24 -4.85 5.83
C GLN A 136 13.98 -5.98 6.57
N ASN A 137 13.97 -7.19 6.02
CA ASN A 137 14.67 -8.34 6.62
C ASN A 137 16.20 -8.21 6.56
N ASP A 138 16.78 -7.70 5.47
CA ASP A 138 18.22 -7.45 5.34
C ASP A 138 18.68 -6.31 6.29
N VAL A 139 17.85 -5.28 6.51
CA VAL A 139 18.10 -4.22 7.51
C VAL A 139 18.05 -4.81 8.92
N VAL A 140 16.92 -5.37 9.34
CA VAL A 140 16.68 -5.80 10.73
C VAL A 140 17.56 -6.98 11.15
N ASN A 141 17.76 -7.98 10.29
CA ASN A 141 18.44 -9.22 10.68
C ASN A 141 19.94 -9.25 10.33
N ARG A 142 20.48 -8.24 9.63
CA ARG A 142 21.89 -8.23 9.18
C ARG A 142 22.57 -6.89 9.40
N LEU A 143 22.01 -5.80 8.88
CA LEU A 143 22.62 -4.47 9.02
C LEU A 143 22.60 -4.00 10.49
N VAL A 144 21.46 -4.14 11.17
CA VAL A 144 21.31 -3.75 12.58
C VAL A 144 22.30 -4.48 13.51
N PRO A 145 22.37 -5.84 13.53
CA PRO A 145 23.40 -6.55 14.27
C PRO A 145 24.83 -6.12 13.92
N GLY A 146 25.13 -5.91 12.64
CA GLY A 146 26.46 -5.48 12.18
C GLY A 146 26.86 -4.10 12.72
N VAL A 147 25.98 -3.11 12.63
CA VAL A 147 26.23 -1.75 13.15
C VAL A 147 26.41 -1.74 14.67
N TYR A 148 25.61 -2.52 15.40
CA TYR A 148 25.76 -2.65 16.85
C TYR A 148 27.09 -3.32 17.24
N GLN A 149 27.51 -4.37 16.54
CA GLN A 149 28.79 -5.04 16.76
C GLN A 149 30.00 -4.14 16.44
N VAL A 150 29.94 -3.36 15.36
CA VAL A 150 31.02 -2.45 14.96
C VAL A 150 31.19 -1.31 15.98
N ASP A 151 30.10 -0.75 16.51
CA ASP A 151 30.17 0.29 17.54
C ASP A 151 30.64 -0.25 18.91
N ASP A 152 30.16 -1.43 19.33
CA ASP A 152 30.65 -2.11 20.54
C ASP A 152 32.16 -2.42 20.42
N GLY A 153 32.60 -2.88 19.25
CA GLY A 153 34.02 -3.06 18.93
C GLY A 153 34.82 -1.75 18.99
N ALA A 154 34.29 -0.66 18.43
CA ALA A 154 34.92 0.66 18.47
C ALA A 154 35.06 1.19 19.91
N ARG A 155 34.02 1.07 20.74
CA ARG A 155 34.04 1.44 22.17
C ARG A 155 35.05 0.60 22.97
N LYS A 156 35.12 -0.70 22.72
CA LYS A 156 36.10 -1.59 23.36
C LYS A 156 37.54 -1.23 22.97
N LEU A 157 37.76 -0.90 21.69
CA LEU A 157 39.05 -0.46 21.19
C LEU A 157 39.46 0.91 21.78
N GLN A 158 38.51 1.85 21.91
CA GLN A 158 38.70 3.14 22.58
C GLN A 158 39.06 2.96 24.06
N ALA A 159 38.34 2.09 24.79
CA ALA A 159 38.63 1.79 26.19
C ALA A 159 40.04 1.19 26.36
N GLY A 160 40.42 0.19 25.54
CA GLY A 160 41.75 -0.40 25.57
C GLY A 160 42.88 0.59 25.19
N ALA A 161 42.61 1.54 24.29
CA ALA A 161 43.56 2.60 23.96
C ALA A 161 43.78 3.57 25.15
N ILE A 162 42.71 3.92 25.88
CA ILE A 162 42.78 4.74 27.10
C ILE A 162 43.49 3.99 28.23
N GLU A 163 43.23 2.69 28.40
CA GLU A 163 43.91 1.85 29.39
C GLU A 163 45.41 1.74 29.11
N LEU A 164 45.80 1.44 27.87
CA LEU A 164 47.20 1.39 27.44
C LEU A 164 47.91 2.74 27.61
N SER A 165 47.23 3.84 27.24
CA SER A 165 47.73 5.20 27.47
C SER A 165 47.97 5.49 28.95
N THR A 166 47.03 5.09 29.81
CA THR A 166 47.10 5.24 31.27
C THR A 166 48.26 4.43 31.85
N ALA A 167 48.45 3.18 31.38
CA ALA A 167 49.53 2.31 31.84
C ALA A 167 50.93 2.79 31.42
N LEU A 168 51.03 3.60 30.35
CA LEU A 168 52.30 4.12 29.82
C LEU A 168 52.62 5.56 30.24
N THR A 169 51.69 6.25 30.89
CA THR A 169 51.87 7.63 31.37
C THR A 169 52.21 7.61 32.86
N PRO A 170 53.35 8.16 33.32
CA PRO A 170 53.71 8.18 34.74
C PRO A 170 52.62 8.83 35.61
N SER A 171 52.32 8.24 36.76
CA SER A 171 51.37 8.81 37.71
C SER A 171 52.03 9.84 38.63
N PRO A 172 51.28 10.81 39.21
CA PRO A 172 51.83 11.78 40.15
C PRO A 172 52.46 11.16 41.42
N ALA A 173 52.13 9.90 41.74
CA ALA A 173 52.66 9.19 42.89
C ALA A 173 53.83 8.24 42.55
N GLY A 174 54.10 7.98 41.27
CA GLY A 174 55.16 7.07 40.82
C GLY A 174 54.99 5.61 41.29
N ASN A 175 53.76 5.20 41.64
CA ASN A 175 53.47 3.91 42.25
C ASN A 175 52.07 3.32 41.96
N THR A 176 51.41 3.78 40.91
CA THR A 176 50.07 3.28 40.55
C THR A 176 50.16 1.81 40.11
N PRO A 177 49.33 0.90 40.64
CA PRO A 177 49.29 -0.49 40.21
C PRO A 177 49.05 -0.62 38.70
N ASN A 178 49.72 -1.60 38.08
CA ASN A 178 49.70 -1.88 36.64
C ASN A 178 50.22 -0.74 35.73
N ASN A 179 50.79 0.34 36.29
CA ASN A 179 51.45 1.38 35.51
C ASN A 179 52.91 0.97 35.19
N LEU A 180 53.20 0.79 33.90
CA LEU A 180 54.49 0.36 33.37
C LEU A 180 55.57 1.44 33.50
N ALA A 181 55.19 2.71 33.37
CA ALA A 181 56.11 3.84 33.48
C ALA A 181 56.53 4.08 34.94
N ASP A 182 55.59 3.99 35.88
CA ASP A 182 55.87 3.97 37.32
C ASP A 182 56.76 2.78 37.68
N GLY A 183 56.46 1.58 37.18
CA GLY A 183 57.27 0.38 37.40
C GLY A 183 58.72 0.52 36.93
N ALA A 184 58.94 1.13 35.76
CA ALA A 184 60.28 1.45 35.26
C ALA A 184 60.99 2.52 36.11
N GLY A 185 60.26 3.55 36.56
CA GLY A 185 60.77 4.55 37.50
C GLY A 185 61.18 3.96 38.85
N GLN A 186 60.38 3.04 39.39
CA GLN A 186 60.69 2.31 40.62
C GLN A 186 61.90 1.37 40.46
N LEU A 187 62.06 0.72 39.31
CA LEU A 187 63.23 -0.11 39.02
C LEU A 187 64.51 0.73 39.00
N ALA A 188 64.50 1.90 38.35
CA ALA A 188 65.60 2.86 38.35
C ALA A 188 65.91 3.37 39.78
N ALA A 189 64.90 3.75 40.56
CA ALA A 189 65.06 4.17 41.96
C ALA A 189 65.50 3.02 42.89
N GLY A 190 65.20 1.76 42.57
CA GLY A 190 65.68 0.58 43.27
C GLY A 190 67.15 0.30 42.98
N THR A 191 67.53 0.28 41.71
CA THR A 191 68.90 0.02 41.25
C THR A 191 69.88 1.13 41.64
N GLY A 192 69.48 2.40 41.57
CA GLY A 192 70.30 3.51 42.08
C GLY A 192 70.59 3.40 43.59
N ARG A 193 69.64 2.90 44.39
CA ARG A 193 69.87 2.60 45.82
C ARG A 193 70.79 1.39 46.03
N LEU A 194 70.67 0.37 45.18
CA LEU A 194 71.57 -0.80 45.19
C LEU A 194 73.02 -0.42 44.85
N ALA A 195 73.22 0.38 43.81
CA ALA A 195 74.53 0.92 43.42
C ALA A 195 75.14 1.77 44.55
N ALA A 196 74.36 2.67 45.16
CA ALA A 196 74.82 3.48 46.29
C ALA A 196 75.24 2.62 47.51
N GLY A 197 74.45 1.60 47.86
CA GLY A 197 74.79 0.65 48.94
C GLY A 197 76.01 -0.21 48.62
N ALA A 198 76.18 -0.64 47.37
CA ALA A 198 77.36 -1.35 46.90
C ALA A 198 78.62 -0.48 46.98
N GLY A 199 78.55 0.80 46.59
CA GLY A 199 79.66 1.76 46.71
C GLY A 199 80.03 2.10 48.17
N GLN A 200 79.06 2.11 49.09
CA GLN A 200 79.34 2.20 50.53
C GLN A 200 80.10 0.97 51.04
N LEU A 201 79.71 -0.22 50.61
CA LEU A 201 80.38 -1.47 50.99
C LEU A 201 81.76 -1.61 50.34
N ASP A 202 81.95 -1.12 49.11
CA ASP A 202 83.25 -1.01 48.42
C ASP A 202 84.22 -0.11 49.19
N THR A 203 83.73 1.04 49.65
CA THR A 203 84.48 1.99 50.48
C THR A 203 84.88 1.34 51.81
N GLY A 204 83.94 0.67 52.49
CA GLY A 204 84.20 -0.07 53.73
C GLY A 204 85.21 -1.21 53.56
N ALA A 205 85.12 -1.97 52.45
CA ALA A 205 86.10 -3.00 52.10
C ALA A 205 87.49 -2.40 51.83
N GLY A 206 87.55 -1.22 51.18
CA GLY A 206 88.79 -0.45 51.02
C GLY A 206 89.42 -0.05 52.36
N THR A 207 88.61 0.46 53.30
CA THR A 207 89.06 0.80 54.66
C THR A 207 89.55 -0.43 55.43
N LEU A 208 88.81 -1.55 55.35
CA LEU A 208 89.19 -2.81 55.99
C LEU A 208 90.52 -3.35 55.46
N ASN A 209 90.72 -3.30 54.13
CA ASN A 209 91.96 -3.71 53.50
C ASN A 209 93.15 -2.83 53.91
N ALA A 210 92.96 -1.51 54.00
CA ALA A 210 93.97 -0.58 54.49
C ALA A 210 94.33 -0.84 55.97
N GLY A 211 93.32 -1.13 56.81
CA GLY A 211 93.52 -1.54 58.21
C GLY A 211 94.28 -2.86 58.34
N ALA A 212 93.97 -3.85 57.50
CA ALA A 212 94.70 -5.11 57.43
C ALA A 212 96.17 -4.88 57.03
N ALA A 213 96.44 -4.08 55.99
CA ALA A 213 97.80 -3.74 55.59
C ALA A 213 98.59 -2.99 56.69
N ALA A 214 97.94 -2.09 57.43
CA ALA A 214 98.54 -1.42 58.59
C ALA A 214 98.88 -2.42 59.73
N LEU A 215 97.98 -3.37 60.00
CA LEU A 215 98.21 -4.45 60.97
C LEU A 215 99.41 -5.32 60.56
N ARG A 216 99.51 -5.70 59.29
CA ARG A 216 100.65 -6.45 58.73
C ARG A 216 101.99 -5.73 58.90
N ASN A 217 102.01 -4.43 58.65
CA ASN A 217 103.21 -3.61 58.90
C ASN A 217 103.59 -3.60 60.39
N GLY A 218 102.59 -3.53 61.28
CA GLY A 218 102.80 -3.63 62.73
C GLY A 218 103.31 -5.00 63.19
N THR A 219 102.78 -6.10 62.66
CA THR A 219 103.26 -7.46 62.97
C THR A 219 104.65 -7.73 62.39
N ALA A 220 104.98 -7.18 61.21
CA ALA A 220 106.32 -7.26 60.65
C ALA A 220 107.35 -6.47 61.49
N GLN A 221 106.99 -5.28 61.98
CA GLN A 221 107.83 -4.51 62.92
C GLN A 221 107.99 -5.24 64.26
N LEU A 222 106.91 -5.79 64.82
CA LEU A 222 106.96 -6.60 66.03
C LEU A 222 107.86 -7.83 65.85
N LYS A 223 107.71 -8.56 64.74
CA LYS A 223 108.53 -9.72 64.41
C LYS A 223 110.01 -9.35 64.26
N ALA A 224 110.34 -8.29 63.53
CA ALA A 224 111.74 -7.82 63.44
C ALA A 224 112.31 -7.40 64.82
N GLY A 225 111.46 -6.90 65.72
CA GLY A 225 111.79 -6.64 67.12
C GLY A 225 112.04 -7.92 67.93
N THR A 226 111.20 -8.95 67.81
CA THR A 226 111.38 -10.24 68.51
C THR A 226 112.55 -11.03 67.94
N ASP A 227 112.73 -11.09 66.62
CA ASP A 227 113.88 -11.73 65.97
C ASP A 227 115.21 -11.15 66.48
N ARG A 228 115.28 -9.82 66.65
CA ARG A 228 116.44 -9.11 67.21
C ARG A 228 116.59 -9.28 68.73
N LEU A 229 115.50 -9.55 69.45
CA LEU A 229 115.52 -9.79 70.89
C LEU A 229 115.90 -11.24 71.21
N GLU A 230 115.42 -12.20 70.43
CA GLU A 230 115.86 -13.60 70.44
C GLU A 230 117.35 -13.66 70.12
N GLY A 231 117.77 -13.06 68.99
CA GLY A 231 119.14 -13.10 68.52
C GLY A 231 119.57 -14.51 68.08
N TYR A 232 120.87 -14.70 67.84
CA TYR A 232 121.44 -16.00 67.48
C TYR A 232 122.46 -16.51 68.52
N PRO A 233 122.45 -17.82 68.84
CA PRO A 233 123.43 -18.41 69.74
C PRO A 233 124.82 -18.39 69.11
N GLY A 234 125.84 -18.14 69.92
CA GLY A 234 127.20 -17.96 69.47
C GLY A 234 127.86 -19.27 69.00
N ALA A 235 128.49 -19.20 67.84
CA ALA A 235 129.02 -20.37 67.13
C ALA A 235 130.12 -21.09 67.92
N GLY A 236 129.98 -22.42 68.04
CA GLY A 236 130.94 -23.27 68.75
C GLY A 236 130.85 -23.23 70.28
N ASN A 237 129.68 -22.87 70.83
CA ASN A 237 129.49 -22.59 72.26
C ASN A 237 130.40 -21.46 72.76
N ASP A 238 130.39 -20.34 72.05
CA ASP A 238 131.03 -19.09 72.48
C ASP A 238 130.01 -17.94 72.48
N PRO A 239 129.46 -17.56 73.65
CA PRO A 239 128.47 -16.49 73.78
C PRO A 239 128.94 -15.13 73.23
N ALA A 240 130.25 -14.87 73.21
CA ALA A 240 130.80 -13.63 72.65
C ALA A 240 130.75 -13.57 71.12
N LYS A 241 130.35 -14.67 70.45
CA LYS A 241 130.09 -14.74 69.00
C LYS A 241 128.59 -14.73 68.64
N GLY A 242 127.69 -14.57 69.61
CA GLY A 242 126.24 -14.47 69.39
C GLY A 242 125.67 -13.12 69.83
N ASP A 243 124.35 -12.97 69.74
CA ASP A 243 123.64 -11.80 70.26
C ASP A 243 122.28 -12.15 70.91
N GLY A 244 121.56 -11.11 71.33
CA GLY A 244 120.22 -11.20 71.91
C GLY A 244 120.12 -12.04 73.20
N LEU A 245 118.93 -12.57 73.45
CA LEU A 245 118.64 -13.46 74.56
C LEU A 245 119.22 -14.87 74.35
N ALA A 246 119.48 -15.29 73.11
CA ALA A 246 120.12 -16.56 72.79
C ALA A 246 121.56 -16.60 73.34
N ALA A 247 122.39 -15.60 73.02
CA ALA A 247 123.74 -15.51 73.57
C ALA A 247 123.74 -15.22 75.08
N LEU A 248 122.79 -14.42 75.59
CA LEU A 248 122.66 -14.19 77.03
C LEU A 248 122.32 -15.49 77.78
N SER A 249 121.40 -16.32 77.27
CA SER A 249 121.12 -17.65 77.83
C SER A 249 122.39 -18.50 77.78
N GLN A 250 123.00 -18.66 76.61
CA GLN A 250 124.19 -19.49 76.43
C GLN A 250 125.34 -19.07 77.36
N GLY A 251 125.51 -17.77 77.62
CA GLY A 251 126.49 -17.24 78.58
C GLY A 251 126.12 -17.47 80.05
N LEU A 252 124.83 -17.40 80.40
CA LEU A 252 124.35 -17.73 81.74
C LEU A 252 124.40 -19.24 82.02
N ASP A 253 124.03 -20.07 81.04
CA ASP A 253 124.12 -21.53 81.09
C ASP A 253 125.59 -22.00 81.22
N GLN A 254 126.53 -21.30 80.56
CA GLN A 254 127.98 -21.52 80.75
C GLN A 254 128.50 -21.01 82.10
N LEU A 255 128.03 -19.87 82.58
CA LEU A 255 128.40 -19.34 83.90
C LEU A 255 127.88 -20.23 85.03
N GLU A 256 126.67 -20.76 84.90
CA GLU A 256 126.11 -21.78 85.78
C GLU A 256 126.91 -23.08 85.71
N SER A 257 127.29 -23.54 84.51
CA SER A 257 128.16 -24.71 84.33
C SER A 257 129.54 -24.53 84.99
N ALA A 258 130.16 -23.35 84.85
CA ALA A 258 131.42 -23.01 85.51
C ALA A 258 131.29 -22.95 87.04
N ALA A 259 130.18 -22.40 87.55
CA ALA A 259 129.83 -22.40 88.98
C ALA A 259 129.41 -23.77 89.54
N ASN A 260 129.34 -24.80 88.69
CA ASN A 260 129.15 -26.21 89.03
C ASN A 260 130.44 -27.05 88.85
N GLY A 261 131.54 -26.47 88.33
CA GLY A 261 132.77 -27.19 88.01
C GLY A 261 133.68 -27.50 89.23
N PRO A 262 134.52 -28.56 89.16
CA PRO A 262 135.28 -29.07 90.30
C PRO A 262 136.50 -28.23 90.76
N GLN A 263 136.68 -27.02 90.23
CA GLN A 263 137.84 -26.13 90.50
C GLN A 263 137.40 -24.73 91.00
N GLY A 264 136.12 -24.55 91.39
CA GLY A 264 135.53 -23.25 91.73
C GLY A 264 135.96 -22.66 93.09
N LEU A 265 137.13 -22.01 93.14
CA LEU A 265 137.69 -21.38 94.35
C LEU A 265 137.10 -19.98 94.71
N VAL A 266 135.81 -19.87 95.06
CA VAL A 266 135.26 -18.88 96.04
C VAL A 266 133.88 -19.37 96.54
N PRO A 267 133.56 -19.35 97.85
CA PRO A 267 132.23 -19.71 98.35
C PRO A 267 131.17 -18.61 98.09
N ILE A 268 130.34 -18.76 97.05
CA ILE A 268 129.28 -17.77 96.73
C ILE A 268 127.91 -18.40 96.39
N GLY A 269 127.36 -19.23 97.29
CA GLY A 269 126.04 -19.86 97.11
C GLY A 269 124.91 -18.85 96.79
N LEU A 270 124.91 -17.68 97.45
CA LEU A 270 123.91 -16.62 97.21
C LEU A 270 124.04 -15.96 95.81
N LEU A 271 125.18 -16.11 95.14
CA LEU A 271 125.37 -15.67 93.76
C LEU A 271 124.97 -16.78 92.78
N LYS A 272 125.24 -18.05 93.10
CA LYS A 272 124.76 -19.21 92.33
C LYS A 272 123.24 -19.21 92.19
N ASP A 273 122.51 -19.02 93.29
CA ASP A 273 121.04 -18.91 93.28
C ASP A 273 120.53 -17.72 92.44
N LYS A 274 121.30 -16.62 92.39
CA LYS A 274 120.96 -15.43 91.58
C LYS A 274 121.28 -15.65 90.09
N ILE A 275 122.38 -16.33 89.76
CA ILE A 275 122.73 -16.72 88.39
C ILE A 275 121.69 -17.70 87.85
N ALA A 276 121.34 -18.76 88.58
CA ALA A 276 120.32 -19.72 88.15
C ALA A 276 118.94 -19.05 87.96
N LYS A 277 118.55 -18.13 88.84
CA LYS A 277 117.30 -17.33 88.67
C LYS A 277 117.38 -16.35 87.50
N LEU A 278 118.56 -15.84 87.16
CA LEU A 278 118.76 -14.98 85.98
C LEU A 278 118.80 -15.79 84.68
N ALA A 279 119.39 -16.98 84.69
CA ALA A 279 119.35 -17.96 83.58
C ALA A 279 117.91 -18.39 83.31
N GLU A 280 117.14 -18.73 84.36
CA GLU A 280 115.71 -19.01 84.26
C GLU A 280 114.93 -17.81 83.73
N GLY A 281 115.24 -16.59 84.20
CA GLY A 281 114.66 -15.36 83.67
C GLY A 281 114.97 -15.14 82.17
N GLY A 282 116.21 -15.38 81.75
CA GLY A 282 116.66 -15.28 80.36
C GLY A 282 116.02 -16.32 79.44
N ARG A 283 116.01 -17.59 79.84
CA ARG A 283 115.35 -18.69 79.12
C ARG A 283 113.84 -18.45 78.99
N ARG A 284 113.19 -17.95 80.06
CA ARG A 284 111.78 -17.54 80.01
C ARG A 284 111.56 -16.35 79.07
N ALA A 285 112.41 -15.32 79.12
CA ALA A 285 112.32 -14.17 78.22
C ALA A 285 112.50 -14.58 76.75
N TYR A 286 113.45 -15.47 76.45
CA TYR A 286 113.67 -16.04 75.12
C TYR A 286 112.43 -16.81 74.63
N SER A 287 111.88 -17.70 75.47
CA SER A 287 110.65 -18.42 75.15
C SER A 287 109.43 -17.50 74.94
N GLY A 288 109.35 -16.40 75.68
CA GLY A 288 108.30 -15.39 75.53
C GLY A 288 108.46 -14.56 74.25
N ALA A 289 109.69 -14.24 73.85
CA ALA A 289 109.97 -13.60 72.57
C ALA A 289 109.59 -14.52 71.41
N ALA A 290 110.01 -15.79 71.44
CA ALA A 290 109.64 -16.78 70.42
C ALA A 290 108.12 -17.04 70.34
N GLN A 291 107.42 -17.04 71.48
CA GLN A 291 105.94 -17.11 71.52
C GLN A 291 105.28 -15.86 70.91
N LEU A 292 105.81 -14.67 71.21
CA LEU A 292 105.33 -13.40 70.65
C LEU A 292 105.60 -13.31 69.13
N ASN A 293 106.74 -13.84 68.67
CA ASN A 293 107.14 -13.97 67.27
C ASN A 293 106.18 -14.90 66.50
N ALA A 294 105.90 -16.09 67.04
CA ALA A 294 104.92 -17.03 66.49
C ALA A 294 103.49 -16.42 66.47
N GLY A 295 103.11 -15.69 67.53
CA GLY A 295 101.86 -14.94 67.59
C GLY A 295 101.78 -13.83 66.54
N ALA A 296 102.86 -13.08 66.31
CA ALA A 296 102.95 -12.07 65.27
C ALA A 296 102.84 -12.67 63.85
N GLY A 297 103.45 -13.83 63.61
CA GLY A 297 103.30 -14.59 62.35
C GLY A 297 101.87 -15.12 62.13
N THR A 298 101.20 -15.56 63.18
CA THR A 298 99.78 -15.95 63.13
C THR A 298 98.89 -14.74 62.84
N LEU A 299 99.19 -13.59 63.43
CA LEU A 299 98.45 -12.35 63.22
C LEU A 299 98.70 -11.73 61.84
N ASP A 300 99.92 -11.81 61.28
CA ASP A 300 100.17 -11.46 59.87
C ASP A 300 99.36 -12.38 58.94
N SER A 301 99.37 -13.70 59.20
CA SER A 301 98.62 -14.68 58.40
C SER A 301 97.10 -14.40 58.42
N GLY A 302 96.56 -14.04 59.60
CA GLY A 302 95.17 -13.60 59.73
C GLY A 302 94.88 -12.27 59.02
N ALA A 303 95.83 -11.33 59.05
CA ALA A 303 95.72 -10.06 58.34
C ALA A 303 95.88 -10.17 56.82
N VAL A 304 96.65 -11.14 56.31
CA VAL A 304 96.65 -11.56 54.89
C VAL A 304 95.26 -12.06 54.50
N ALA A 305 94.71 -13.03 55.23
CA ALA A 305 93.39 -13.58 54.94
C ALA A 305 92.27 -12.51 55.01
N LEU A 306 92.40 -11.53 55.92
CA LEU A 306 91.49 -10.38 56.00
C LEU A 306 91.65 -9.41 54.82
N SER A 307 92.89 -9.15 54.39
CA SER A 307 93.20 -8.33 53.22
C SER A 307 92.67 -8.96 51.92
N ASP A 308 92.90 -10.26 51.72
CA ASP A 308 92.36 -11.03 50.60
C ASP A 308 90.83 -11.09 50.63
N GLY A 309 90.23 -11.28 51.81
CA GLY A 309 88.79 -11.25 52.02
C GLY A 309 88.18 -9.89 51.68
N ALA A 310 88.80 -8.80 52.12
CA ALA A 310 88.40 -7.44 51.80
C ALA A 310 88.57 -7.11 50.30
N GLY A 311 89.66 -7.56 49.68
CA GLY A 311 89.88 -7.43 48.23
C GLY A 311 88.83 -8.18 47.39
N ARG A 312 88.47 -9.40 47.79
CA ARG A 312 87.39 -10.18 47.17
C ARG A 312 86.01 -9.54 47.36
N LEU A 313 85.72 -9.02 48.56
CA LEU A 313 84.49 -8.25 48.81
C LEU A 313 84.42 -7.03 47.90
N LYS A 314 85.53 -6.28 47.78
CA LYS A 314 85.65 -5.10 46.91
C LYS A 314 85.41 -5.41 45.42
N ALA A 315 85.99 -6.51 44.93
CA ALA A 315 85.73 -6.96 43.55
C ALA A 315 84.25 -7.32 43.33
N GLY A 316 83.61 -7.93 44.34
CA GLY A 316 82.17 -8.21 44.33
C GLY A 316 81.31 -6.95 44.33
N THR A 317 81.62 -5.94 45.16
CA THR A 317 80.87 -4.67 45.21
C THR A 317 81.02 -3.85 43.94
N SER A 318 82.22 -3.82 43.34
CA SER A 318 82.46 -3.19 42.04
C SER A 318 81.59 -3.84 40.94
N THR A 319 81.56 -5.18 40.89
CA THR A 319 80.71 -5.93 39.95
C THR A 319 79.22 -5.67 40.18
N LEU A 320 78.78 -5.64 41.44
CA LEU A 320 77.39 -5.36 41.81
C LEU A 320 76.97 -3.92 41.44
N THR A 321 77.88 -2.95 41.62
CA THR A 321 77.64 -1.55 41.24
C THR A 321 77.47 -1.43 39.73
N ALA A 322 78.39 -2.00 38.95
CA ALA A 322 78.32 -1.98 37.48
C ALA A 322 77.03 -2.63 36.94
N GLY A 323 76.61 -3.78 37.49
CA GLY A 323 75.36 -4.43 37.11
C GLY A 323 74.11 -3.65 37.52
N ALA A 324 74.15 -2.95 38.67
CA ALA A 324 73.08 -2.05 39.09
C ALA A 324 72.99 -0.81 38.19
N ASP A 325 74.12 -0.23 37.76
CA ASP A 325 74.18 0.91 36.85
C ASP A 325 73.73 0.54 35.42
N GLU A 326 74.04 -0.67 34.94
CA GLU A 326 73.52 -1.18 33.68
C GLU A 326 71.99 -1.36 33.73
N LEU A 327 71.46 -1.95 34.81
CA LEU A 327 70.02 -2.15 34.97
C LEU A 327 69.27 -0.83 35.20
N ASN A 328 69.87 0.14 35.90
CA ASN A 328 69.37 1.51 36.02
C ASN A 328 69.31 2.19 34.64
N SER A 329 70.38 2.06 33.84
CA SER A 329 70.43 2.56 32.46
C SER A 329 69.37 1.89 31.57
N GLY A 330 69.11 0.59 31.76
CA GLY A 330 68.02 -0.14 31.12
C GLY A 330 66.64 0.38 31.49
N ALA A 331 66.40 0.61 32.79
CA ALA A 331 65.16 1.18 33.30
C ALA A 331 64.92 2.61 32.77
N GLY A 332 65.97 3.45 32.73
CA GLY A 332 65.90 4.78 32.11
C GLY A 332 65.51 4.75 30.62
N ARG A 333 66.05 3.79 29.85
CA ARG A 333 65.65 3.57 28.45
C ARG A 333 64.19 3.13 28.32
N LEU A 334 63.70 2.27 29.23
CA LEU A 334 62.28 1.87 29.26
C LEU A 334 61.37 3.07 29.54
N THR A 335 61.67 3.88 30.57
CA THR A 335 60.89 5.09 30.90
C THR A 335 60.83 6.07 29.72
N ALA A 336 61.95 6.31 29.03
CA ALA A 336 61.99 7.18 27.84
C ALA A 336 61.19 6.57 26.66
N GLY A 337 61.24 5.25 26.48
CA GLY A 337 60.44 4.54 25.48
C GLY A 337 58.95 4.63 25.75
N PHE A 338 58.52 4.41 27.00
CA PHE A 338 57.12 4.54 27.42
C PHE A 338 56.60 5.98 27.27
N ALA A 339 57.38 6.99 27.66
CA ALA A 339 57.03 8.39 27.44
C ALA A 339 56.85 8.73 25.94
N THR A 340 57.76 8.24 25.09
CA THR A 340 57.69 8.42 23.62
C THR A 340 56.45 7.74 23.02
N LEU A 341 56.11 6.54 23.51
CA LEU A 341 54.92 5.80 23.07
C LEU A 341 53.63 6.46 23.56
N ALA A 342 53.57 6.88 24.82
CA ALA A 342 52.44 7.62 25.39
C ALA A 342 52.18 8.93 24.63
N GLN A 343 53.24 9.69 24.29
CA GLN A 343 53.10 10.89 23.47
C GLN A 343 52.47 10.60 22.08
N ARG A 344 52.85 9.48 21.45
CA ARG A 344 52.28 9.06 20.15
C ARG A 344 50.85 8.54 20.27
N LEU A 345 50.53 7.78 21.32
CA LEU A 345 49.17 7.29 21.60
C LEU A 345 48.19 8.44 21.89
N ASN A 346 48.67 9.48 22.57
CA ASN A 346 47.90 10.66 22.99
C ASN A 346 48.06 11.87 22.05
N SER A 347 48.56 11.70 20.82
CA SER A 347 48.61 12.81 19.84
C SER A 347 47.19 13.36 19.60
N THR A 348 47.00 14.65 19.87
CA THR A 348 45.73 15.36 19.67
C THR A 348 45.63 16.09 18.32
N ASP A 349 46.63 15.92 17.44
CA ASP A 349 46.65 16.50 16.10
C ASP A 349 45.50 15.93 15.24
N PRO A 350 44.53 16.74 14.76
CA PRO A 350 43.44 16.26 13.92
C PRO A 350 43.90 15.70 12.57
N HIS A 351 45.10 16.05 12.09
CA HIS A 351 45.68 15.54 10.85
C HIS A 351 46.57 14.30 11.07
N ASN A 352 47.00 14.04 12.30
CA ASN A 352 47.79 12.87 12.69
C ASN A 352 47.41 12.37 14.10
N PRO A 353 46.15 11.90 14.28
CA PRO A 353 45.61 11.57 15.59
C PRO A 353 46.30 10.35 16.17
N GLY A 354 46.62 10.41 17.46
CA GLY A 354 47.09 9.28 18.23
C GLY A 354 45.98 8.24 18.39
N VAL A 355 46.35 7.00 18.73
CA VAL A 355 45.38 5.88 18.82
C VAL A 355 44.21 6.21 19.74
N VAL A 356 44.41 6.96 20.84
CA VAL A 356 43.33 7.37 21.74
C VAL A 356 42.32 8.30 21.03
N LEU A 357 42.79 9.32 20.32
CA LEU A 357 41.92 10.23 19.58
C LEU A 357 41.27 9.54 18.37
N GLY A 358 42.03 8.77 17.60
CA GLY A 358 41.53 8.04 16.42
C GLY A 358 40.45 7.02 16.77
N THR A 359 40.59 6.30 17.88
CA THR A 359 39.57 5.36 18.37
C THR A 359 38.36 6.05 18.97
N SER A 360 38.53 7.22 19.60
CA SER A 360 37.41 8.07 20.03
C SER A 360 36.60 8.59 18.84
N LEU A 361 37.27 9.09 17.80
CA LEU A 361 36.61 9.55 16.57
C LEU A 361 35.90 8.41 15.83
N LEU A 362 36.46 7.19 15.87
CA LEU A 362 35.80 5.98 15.36
C LEU A 362 34.52 5.68 16.15
N ALA A 363 34.58 5.66 17.49
CA ALA A 363 33.43 5.40 18.35
C ALA A 363 32.32 6.46 18.20
N ASP A 364 32.67 7.75 18.06
CA ASP A 364 31.72 8.81 17.75
C ASP A 364 31.10 8.65 16.35
N GLY A 365 31.89 8.18 15.38
CA GLY A 365 31.44 7.87 14.03
C GLY A 365 30.45 6.72 13.99
N THR A 366 30.77 5.60 14.65
CA THR A 366 29.88 4.44 14.75
C THR A 366 28.61 4.76 15.56
N ALA A 367 28.70 5.60 16.58
CA ALA A 367 27.55 6.04 17.35
C ALA A 367 26.57 6.84 16.48
N LYS A 368 27.08 7.76 15.63
CA LYS A 368 26.28 8.50 14.65
C LYS A 368 25.65 7.58 13.59
N ILE A 369 26.35 6.53 13.14
CA ILE A 369 25.80 5.52 12.23
C ILE A 369 24.65 4.77 12.91
N ARG A 370 24.81 4.35 14.18
CA ARG A 370 23.70 3.75 14.94
C ARG A 370 22.51 4.71 15.05
N THR A 371 22.72 5.98 15.44
CA THR A 371 21.62 6.96 15.52
C THR A 371 20.93 7.23 14.18
N GLY A 372 21.66 7.19 13.05
CA GLY A 372 21.04 7.26 11.71
C GLY A 372 20.21 6.02 11.35
N MET A 373 20.47 4.89 11.99
CA MET A 373 19.78 3.61 11.76
C MET A 373 18.57 3.43 12.67
N ASP A 374 18.74 3.64 13.98
CA ASP A 374 17.71 3.51 15.00
C ASP A 374 16.75 4.71 15.05
N GLY A 375 17.22 5.87 14.58
CA GLY A 375 16.58 7.17 14.73
C GLY A 375 17.15 7.98 15.91
N VAL A 376 16.78 9.26 15.97
CA VAL A 376 17.07 10.12 17.12
C VAL A 376 15.98 9.89 18.18
N PRO A 377 16.31 9.45 19.40
CA PRO A 377 15.30 9.11 20.42
C PRO A 377 14.40 10.30 20.76
N GLY A 378 13.09 10.14 20.52
CA GLY A 378 12.07 11.16 20.78
C GLY A 378 11.84 12.17 19.65
N ASP A 379 12.56 12.07 18.52
CA ASP A 379 12.43 12.97 17.37
C ASP A 379 11.68 12.26 16.20
N PRO A 380 10.41 12.59 15.94
CA PRO A 380 9.63 11.96 14.88
C PRO A 380 10.03 12.44 13.47
N GLU A 381 10.80 13.53 13.33
CA GLU A 381 11.35 13.96 12.04
C GLU A 381 12.60 13.16 11.65
N ARG A 382 13.19 12.42 12.59
CA ARG A 382 14.42 11.62 12.40
C ARG A 382 14.27 10.17 12.87
N PRO A 383 13.29 9.40 12.35
CA PRO A 383 12.95 8.07 12.87
C PRO A 383 13.88 6.94 12.40
N GLY A 384 14.92 7.23 11.62
CA GLY A 384 15.98 6.30 11.24
C GLY A 384 15.64 5.32 10.12
N LEU A 385 16.66 4.58 9.68
CA LEU A 385 16.57 3.59 8.60
C LEU A 385 15.62 2.42 8.92
N ILE A 386 15.56 1.97 10.19
CA ILE A 386 14.67 0.87 10.60
C ILE A 386 13.21 1.27 10.37
N TYR A 387 12.81 2.46 10.82
CA TYR A 387 11.46 2.98 10.59
C TYR A 387 11.18 3.18 9.10
N ALA A 388 12.11 3.76 8.35
CA ALA A 388 11.95 3.97 6.91
C ALA A 388 11.73 2.64 6.15
N ALA A 389 12.47 1.58 6.49
CA ALA A 389 12.30 0.26 5.89
C ALA A 389 10.95 -0.38 6.26
N ASN A 390 10.50 -0.25 7.51
CA ASN A 390 9.18 -0.71 7.95
C ASN A 390 8.05 0.05 7.23
N THR A 391 8.06 1.39 7.25
CA THR A 391 7.05 2.24 6.61
C THR A 391 6.95 2.00 5.10
N LEU A 392 8.08 1.76 4.44
CA LEU A 392 8.11 1.41 3.03
C LEU A 392 7.49 0.03 2.76
N ASN A 393 7.66 -0.95 3.67
CA ASN A 393 7.01 -2.24 3.54
C ASN A 393 5.50 -2.18 3.84
N ASP A 394 5.09 -1.42 4.84
CA ASP A 394 3.68 -1.16 5.16
C ASP A 394 2.98 -0.40 4.02
N GLY A 395 3.68 0.53 3.36
CA GLY A 395 3.18 1.27 2.21
C GLY A 395 2.94 0.38 0.99
N THR A 396 3.84 -0.57 0.72
CA THR A 396 3.65 -1.54 -0.38
C THR A 396 2.62 -2.61 -0.05
N ALA A 397 2.49 -3.03 1.22
CA ALA A 397 1.40 -3.88 1.68
C ALA A 397 0.03 -3.20 1.44
N LYS A 398 -0.10 -1.92 1.80
CA LYS A 398 -1.32 -1.12 1.53
C LYS A 398 -1.59 -0.93 0.04
N LEU A 399 -0.55 -0.80 -0.79
CA LEU A 399 -0.70 -0.78 -2.25
C LEU A 399 -1.23 -2.13 -2.77
N MET A 400 -0.69 -3.26 -2.29
CA MET A 400 -1.19 -4.59 -2.61
C MET A 400 -2.66 -4.77 -2.23
N THR A 401 -3.05 -4.36 -1.01
CA THR A 401 -4.45 -4.32 -0.57
C THR A 401 -5.32 -3.44 -1.47
N GLY A 402 -4.84 -2.26 -1.89
CA GLY A 402 -5.59 -1.40 -2.81
C GLY A 402 -5.82 -2.01 -4.19
N ILE A 403 -4.93 -2.87 -4.66
CA ILE A 403 -5.02 -3.53 -5.97
C ILE A 403 -5.90 -4.80 -5.89
N ASN A 404 -5.63 -5.68 -4.93
CA ASN A 404 -6.24 -7.02 -4.83
C ASN A 404 -7.45 -7.09 -3.87
N GLY A 405 -7.65 -6.09 -3.02
CA GLY A 405 -8.55 -6.09 -1.88
C GLY A 405 -7.89 -6.59 -0.59
N ASP A 406 -8.56 -6.39 0.55
CA ASP A 406 -8.24 -7.04 1.84
C ASP A 406 -9.09 -8.31 2.08
N GLY A 407 -10.14 -8.52 1.27
CA GLY A 407 -11.12 -9.60 1.40
C GLY A 407 -12.47 -9.16 1.93
N ASP A 408 -12.62 -7.91 2.38
CA ASP A 408 -13.91 -7.30 2.70
C ASP A 408 -14.64 -6.93 1.38
N PRO A 409 -15.93 -7.31 1.19
CA PRO A 409 -16.73 -6.87 0.05
C PRO A 409 -16.85 -5.35 -0.12
N SER A 410 -16.58 -4.58 0.93
CA SER A 410 -16.52 -3.10 0.95
C SER A 410 -15.21 -2.57 0.34
N ASN A 411 -14.12 -3.33 0.45
CA ASN A 411 -12.78 -3.00 -0.05
C ASN A 411 -12.30 -4.06 -1.08
N PRO A 412 -13.04 -4.34 -2.16
CA PRO A 412 -12.77 -5.47 -3.05
C PRO A 412 -11.53 -5.27 -3.96
N GLY A 413 -10.85 -4.13 -3.84
CA GLY A 413 -9.67 -3.78 -4.63
C GLY A 413 -9.98 -3.31 -6.05
N LEU A 414 -8.99 -2.67 -6.67
CA LEU A 414 -9.06 -2.17 -8.05
C LEU A 414 -9.35 -3.29 -9.07
N LEU A 415 -8.81 -4.50 -8.84
CA LEU A 415 -8.99 -5.65 -9.71
C LEU A 415 -10.48 -6.05 -9.83
N ALA A 416 -11.16 -6.26 -8.69
CA ALA A 416 -12.57 -6.63 -8.69
C ALA A 416 -13.48 -5.45 -9.07
N GLY A 417 -13.09 -4.20 -8.74
CA GLY A 417 -13.79 -3.01 -9.21
C GLY A 417 -13.82 -2.90 -10.74
N ALA A 418 -12.70 -3.20 -11.42
CA ALA A 418 -12.63 -3.22 -12.88
C ALA A 418 -13.46 -4.37 -13.49
N GLN A 419 -13.44 -5.57 -12.87
CA GLN A 419 -14.30 -6.69 -13.26
C GLN A 419 -15.79 -6.34 -13.11
N ALA A 420 -16.21 -5.77 -11.97
CA ALA A 420 -17.58 -5.36 -11.72
C ALA A 420 -18.08 -4.27 -12.69
N LEU A 421 -17.20 -3.35 -13.12
CA LEU A 421 -17.51 -2.39 -14.18
C LEU A 421 -17.76 -3.08 -15.52
N SER A 422 -16.90 -4.03 -15.91
CA SER A 422 -17.10 -4.86 -17.10
C SER A 422 -18.44 -5.62 -17.04
N ASP A 423 -18.72 -6.31 -15.94
CA ASP A 423 -19.96 -7.08 -15.78
C ASP A 423 -21.20 -6.18 -15.78
N GLY A 424 -21.10 -4.98 -15.21
CA GLY A 424 -22.12 -3.94 -15.29
C GLY A 424 -22.40 -3.48 -16.73
N THR A 425 -21.37 -3.31 -17.57
CA THR A 425 -21.56 -2.97 -19.00
C THR A 425 -22.21 -4.10 -19.80
N VAL A 426 -21.93 -5.37 -19.47
CA VAL A 426 -22.63 -6.53 -20.06
C VAL A 426 -24.12 -6.50 -19.68
N GLN A 427 -24.44 -6.21 -18.43
CA GLN A 427 -25.84 -6.08 -17.98
C GLN A 427 -26.56 -4.89 -18.65
N LEU A 428 -25.87 -3.76 -18.82
CA LEU A 428 -26.41 -2.59 -19.52
C LEU A 428 -26.71 -2.91 -20.99
N SER A 429 -25.79 -3.56 -21.70
CA SER A 429 -25.97 -4.02 -23.09
C SER A 429 -27.14 -5.01 -23.22
N ALA A 430 -27.24 -5.98 -22.31
CA ALA A 430 -28.37 -6.92 -22.26
C ALA A 430 -29.71 -6.23 -21.93
N GLY A 431 -29.71 -5.15 -21.14
CA GLY A 431 -30.89 -4.32 -20.88
C GLY A 431 -31.31 -3.49 -22.09
N ALA A 432 -30.34 -2.86 -22.76
CA ALA A 432 -30.53 -2.12 -24.00
C ALA A 432 -31.10 -3.00 -25.12
N GLY A 433 -30.56 -4.21 -25.33
CA GLY A 433 -31.10 -5.16 -26.31
C GLY A 433 -32.56 -5.59 -26.04
N LYS A 434 -32.95 -5.73 -24.76
CA LYS A 434 -34.37 -5.97 -24.40
C LYS A 434 -35.26 -4.77 -24.73
N LEU A 435 -34.78 -3.55 -24.48
CA LEU A 435 -35.52 -2.34 -24.79
C LEU A 435 -35.66 -2.12 -26.31
N GLN A 436 -34.63 -2.46 -27.09
CA GLN A 436 -34.69 -2.43 -28.56
C GLN A 436 -35.79 -3.36 -29.06
N ALA A 437 -35.78 -4.63 -28.66
CA ALA A 437 -36.80 -5.60 -29.05
C ALA A 437 -38.24 -5.14 -28.72
N GLY A 438 -38.44 -4.52 -27.55
CA GLY A 438 -39.73 -3.91 -27.19
C GLY A 438 -40.11 -2.70 -28.05
N SER A 439 -39.14 -1.87 -28.44
CA SER A 439 -39.37 -0.72 -29.32
C SER A 439 -39.73 -1.16 -30.75
N SER A 440 -39.00 -2.14 -31.32
CA SER A 440 -39.30 -2.68 -32.64
C SER A 440 -40.66 -3.40 -32.66
N GLN A 441 -41.05 -4.10 -31.58
CA GLN A 441 -42.40 -4.67 -31.43
C GLN A 441 -43.49 -3.58 -31.37
N LEU A 442 -43.24 -2.46 -30.68
CA LEU A 442 -44.17 -1.32 -30.65
C LEU A 442 -44.30 -0.66 -32.03
N ALA A 443 -43.19 -0.50 -32.76
CA ALA A 443 -43.17 0.01 -34.13
C ALA A 443 -43.94 -0.91 -35.11
N GLU A 444 -43.77 -2.24 -35.00
CA GLU A 444 -44.51 -3.21 -35.81
C GLU A 444 -46.01 -3.20 -35.49
N GLY A 445 -46.37 -3.20 -34.20
CA GLY A 445 -47.75 -3.13 -33.74
C GLY A 445 -48.47 -1.84 -34.16
N THR A 446 -47.79 -0.70 -34.08
CA THR A 446 -48.33 0.59 -34.54
C THR A 446 -48.36 0.71 -36.05
N GLY A 447 -47.44 0.08 -36.79
CA GLY A 447 -47.54 -0.10 -38.23
C GLY A 447 -48.79 -0.88 -38.65
N LYS A 448 -49.08 -2.02 -37.98
CA LYS A 448 -50.30 -2.81 -38.21
C LYS A 448 -51.58 -2.03 -37.85
N LEU A 449 -51.54 -1.21 -36.80
CA LEU A 449 -52.65 -0.32 -36.44
C LEU A 449 -52.87 0.79 -37.48
N ALA A 450 -51.79 1.40 -38.00
CA ALA A 450 -51.85 2.39 -39.07
C ALA A 450 -52.46 1.79 -40.35
N GLU A 451 -52.03 0.60 -40.77
CA GLU A 451 -52.66 -0.15 -41.87
C GLU A 451 -54.15 -0.45 -41.63
N GLY A 452 -54.51 -0.89 -40.41
CA GLY A 452 -55.88 -1.19 -40.04
C GLY A 452 -56.77 0.05 -40.10
N ASN A 453 -56.29 1.18 -39.58
CA ASN A 453 -56.96 2.46 -39.63
C ASN A 453 -57.08 2.99 -41.06
N GLY A 454 -56.05 2.84 -41.90
CA GLY A 454 -56.12 3.20 -43.32
C GLY A 454 -57.14 2.36 -44.10
N LYS A 455 -57.31 1.08 -43.76
CA LYS A 455 -58.36 0.20 -44.31
C LYS A 455 -59.75 0.62 -43.81
N LEU A 456 -59.88 1.00 -42.54
CA LEU A 456 -61.13 1.49 -41.94
C LEU A 456 -61.58 2.83 -42.52
N ASP A 457 -60.63 3.77 -42.71
CA ASP A 457 -60.84 5.07 -43.34
C ASP A 457 -61.36 4.92 -44.78
N ASN A 458 -60.64 4.16 -45.61
CA ASN A 458 -61.06 3.83 -46.99
C ASN A 458 -62.42 3.11 -47.06
N GLY A 459 -62.71 2.22 -46.10
CA GLY A 459 -64.00 1.53 -46.01
C GLY A 459 -65.14 2.48 -45.61
N SER A 460 -64.89 3.37 -44.67
CA SER A 460 -65.86 4.35 -44.17
C SER A 460 -66.13 5.45 -45.20
N GLY A 461 -65.11 5.90 -45.94
CA GLY A 461 -65.28 6.79 -47.10
C GLY A 461 -66.18 6.19 -48.17
N LYS A 462 -65.94 4.93 -48.58
CA LYS A 462 -66.80 4.22 -49.53
C LYS A 462 -68.22 3.99 -49.02
N LEU A 463 -68.39 3.74 -47.72
CA LEU A 463 -69.71 3.66 -47.10
C LEU A 463 -70.42 5.01 -47.11
N ALA A 464 -69.70 6.12 -46.89
CA ALA A 464 -70.23 7.47 -47.00
C ALA A 464 -70.64 7.82 -48.46
N GLU A 465 -69.82 7.49 -49.45
CA GLU A 465 -70.14 7.65 -50.88
C GLU A 465 -71.39 6.85 -51.28
N GLY A 466 -71.46 5.58 -50.86
CA GLY A 466 -72.62 4.72 -51.10
C GLY A 466 -73.89 5.21 -50.41
N ALA A 467 -73.79 5.63 -49.14
CA ALA A 467 -74.90 6.18 -48.37
C ALA A 467 -75.37 7.55 -48.92
N GLY A 468 -74.45 8.39 -49.40
CA GLY A 468 -74.77 9.63 -50.11
C GLY A 468 -75.47 9.36 -51.45
N THR A 469 -75.03 8.35 -52.19
CA THR A 469 -75.68 7.90 -53.44
C THR A 469 -77.10 7.39 -53.15
N LEU A 470 -77.29 6.60 -52.09
CA LEU A 470 -78.60 6.14 -51.64
C LEU A 470 -79.50 7.30 -51.20
N ALA A 471 -78.97 8.26 -50.42
CA ALA A 471 -79.71 9.45 -49.99
C ALA A 471 -80.19 10.28 -51.19
N ASN A 472 -79.33 10.47 -52.20
CA ASN A 472 -79.69 11.17 -53.43
C ASN A 472 -80.77 10.40 -54.23
N GLY A 473 -80.60 9.10 -54.43
CA GLY A 473 -81.58 8.26 -55.15
C GLY A 473 -82.94 8.20 -54.44
N ASN A 474 -82.95 8.10 -53.11
CA ASN A 474 -84.17 8.15 -52.31
C ASN A 474 -84.81 9.55 -52.31
N SER A 475 -84.03 10.63 -52.36
CA SER A 475 -84.56 12.00 -52.52
C SER A 475 -85.21 12.19 -53.90
N GLN A 476 -84.59 11.64 -54.96
CA GLN A 476 -85.19 11.62 -56.31
C GLN A 476 -86.47 10.78 -56.36
N LEU A 477 -86.50 9.63 -55.67
CA LEU A 477 -87.72 8.81 -55.54
C LEU A 477 -88.82 9.55 -54.75
N ALA A 478 -88.47 10.25 -53.67
CA ALA A 478 -89.42 11.04 -52.89
C ALA A 478 -90.04 12.16 -53.74
N ALA A 479 -89.22 12.92 -54.47
CA ALA A 479 -89.67 13.98 -55.37
C ALA A 479 -90.51 13.46 -56.55
N GLY A 480 -90.10 12.35 -57.19
CA GLY A 480 -90.86 11.74 -58.28
C GLY A 480 -92.19 11.12 -57.84
N THR A 481 -92.26 10.61 -56.61
CA THR A 481 -93.52 10.08 -56.03
C THR A 481 -94.41 11.17 -55.46
N GLU A 482 -93.85 12.31 -55.03
CA GLU A 482 -94.58 13.54 -54.74
C GLU A 482 -95.16 14.17 -56.01
N GLU A 483 -94.40 14.21 -57.11
CA GLU A 483 -94.88 14.64 -58.43
C GLU A 483 -96.01 13.71 -58.94
N LEU A 484 -95.87 12.39 -58.76
CA LEU A 484 -96.94 11.43 -59.05
C LEU A 484 -98.18 11.67 -58.17
N HIS A 485 -98.00 11.91 -56.87
CA HIS A 485 -99.09 12.23 -55.95
C HIS A 485 -99.83 13.51 -56.37
N ALA A 486 -99.11 14.57 -56.72
CA ALA A 486 -99.68 15.82 -57.22
C ALA A 486 -100.44 15.64 -58.55
N LYS A 487 -99.87 14.89 -59.51
CA LYS A 487 -100.53 14.60 -60.78
C LYS A 487 -101.78 13.72 -60.62
N VAL A 488 -101.73 12.70 -59.75
CA VAL A 488 -102.86 11.81 -59.48
C VAL A 488 -103.97 12.52 -58.71
N THR A 489 -103.65 13.41 -57.77
CA THR A 489 -104.68 14.22 -57.08
C THR A 489 -105.32 15.25 -58.01
N ALA A 490 -104.56 15.86 -58.92
CA ALA A 490 -105.10 16.77 -59.94
C ALA A 490 -106.11 16.12 -60.92
N VAL A 491 -106.02 14.80 -61.16
CA VAL A 491 -107.00 14.04 -61.95
C VAL A 491 -107.99 13.21 -61.12
N SER A 492 -107.82 13.12 -59.80
CA SER A 492 -108.76 12.43 -58.93
C SER A 492 -110.08 13.22 -58.85
N PRO A 493 -111.27 12.59 -59.02
CA PRO A 493 -112.53 13.33 -59.09
C PRO A 493 -112.85 14.17 -57.85
N SER A 494 -112.28 13.84 -56.69
CA SER A 494 -112.35 14.66 -55.48
C SER A 494 -111.88 16.10 -55.71
N SER A 495 -110.85 16.34 -56.52
CA SER A 495 -110.40 17.70 -56.83
C SER A 495 -111.43 18.49 -57.66
N TRP A 496 -112.14 17.81 -58.57
CA TRP A 496 -113.22 18.38 -59.39
C TRP A 496 -114.53 18.56 -58.59
N LEU A 497 -114.69 17.81 -57.49
CA LEU A 497 -115.85 17.81 -56.60
C LEU A 497 -115.68 18.71 -55.36
N ASN A 498 -114.53 19.38 -55.19
CA ASN A 498 -114.25 20.28 -54.07
C ASN A 498 -115.18 21.52 -53.97
N GLY A 499 -116.04 21.76 -54.97
CA GLY A 499 -117.17 22.69 -54.87
C GLY A 499 -118.49 21.93 -54.76
N PRO A 500 -119.37 22.20 -53.77
CA PRO A 500 -120.69 21.55 -53.70
C PRO A 500 -121.53 21.82 -54.95
N ALA A 501 -121.30 22.96 -55.63
CA ALA A 501 -121.91 23.30 -56.91
C ALA A 501 -121.51 22.34 -58.05
N THR A 502 -120.24 21.92 -58.17
CA THR A 502 -119.81 21.00 -59.25
C THR A 502 -120.25 19.57 -58.99
N ALA A 503 -120.26 19.13 -57.72
CA ALA A 503 -120.82 17.84 -57.32
C ALA A 503 -122.32 17.73 -57.62
N LEU A 504 -123.10 18.75 -57.23
CA LEU A 504 -124.54 18.79 -57.54
C LEU A 504 -124.81 18.98 -59.04
N LEU A 505 -123.97 19.71 -59.77
CA LEU A 505 -124.07 19.82 -61.23
C LEU A 505 -123.79 18.49 -61.92
N LEU A 506 -122.76 17.71 -61.55
CA LEU A 506 -122.48 16.43 -62.21
C LEU A 506 -123.55 15.38 -61.93
N VAL A 507 -123.99 15.24 -60.67
CA VAL A 507 -125.10 14.34 -60.32
C VAL A 507 -126.42 14.82 -60.97
N GLY A 508 -126.69 16.12 -60.93
CA GLY A 508 -127.86 16.73 -61.55
C GLY A 508 -127.87 16.61 -63.07
N LEU A 509 -126.71 16.71 -63.74
CA LEU A 509 -126.59 16.60 -65.20
C LEU A 509 -126.69 15.14 -65.64
N LEU A 510 -126.16 14.17 -64.88
CA LEU A 510 -126.40 12.74 -65.12
C LEU A 510 -127.89 12.37 -64.98
N LEU A 511 -128.57 12.85 -63.93
CA LEU A 511 -130.00 12.62 -63.72
C LEU A 511 -130.86 13.32 -64.79
N THR A 512 -130.57 14.59 -65.10
CA THR A 512 -131.34 15.34 -66.09
C THR A 512 -131.07 14.90 -67.53
N ALA A 513 -129.87 14.40 -67.87
CA ALA A 513 -129.63 13.79 -69.18
C ALA A 513 -130.50 12.55 -69.41
N GLY A 514 -130.68 11.70 -68.38
CA GLY A 514 -131.60 10.57 -68.43
C GLY A 514 -133.06 11.00 -68.65
N VAL A 515 -133.52 12.04 -67.95
CA VAL A 515 -134.89 12.58 -68.09
C VAL A 515 -135.09 13.31 -69.43
N ALA A 516 -134.09 14.05 -69.92
CA ALA A 516 -134.14 14.77 -71.18
C ALA A 516 -134.23 13.81 -72.38
N ALA A 517 -133.44 12.73 -72.39
CA ALA A 517 -133.52 11.69 -73.41
C ALA A 517 -134.92 11.06 -73.47
N PHE A 518 -135.53 10.77 -72.31
CA PHE A 518 -136.89 10.24 -72.20
C PHE A 518 -137.95 11.20 -72.78
N LEU A 519 -137.85 12.50 -72.48
CA LEU A 519 -138.80 13.51 -72.97
C LEU A 519 -138.64 13.84 -74.46
N VAL A 520 -137.42 13.85 -74.99
CA VAL A 520 -137.15 14.08 -76.42
C VAL A 520 -137.70 12.95 -77.28
N LEU A 521 -137.53 11.68 -76.85
CA LEU A 521 -138.13 10.54 -77.54
C LEU A 521 -139.66 10.59 -77.50
N ARG A 522 -140.26 10.95 -76.36
CA ARG A 522 -141.73 11.08 -76.23
C ARG A 522 -142.33 12.16 -77.14
N ARG A 523 -141.62 13.28 -77.40
CA ARG A 523 -142.11 14.33 -78.32
C ARG A 523 -142.02 13.97 -79.81
N ARG A 524 -141.12 13.07 -80.22
CA ARG A 524 -140.92 12.74 -81.64
C ARG A 524 -142.00 11.80 -82.22
N ALA A 525 -142.81 11.17 -81.37
CA ALA A 525 -143.88 10.25 -81.76
C ALA A 525 -145.25 10.92 -82.04
N ALA A 526 -145.35 12.26 -82.05
CA ALA A 526 -146.63 12.98 -82.00
C ALA A 526 -146.75 14.17 -82.98
N ARG A 527 -145.95 14.22 -84.06
CA ARG A 527 -145.91 15.36 -85.01
C ARG A 527 -145.66 14.99 -86.48
N THR A 528 -146.23 13.89 -86.95
CA THR A 528 -146.30 13.56 -88.40
C THR A 528 -147.67 12.96 -88.71
N GLY A 529 -148.56 13.79 -89.26
CA GLY A 529 -149.94 13.47 -89.58
C GLY A 529 -150.73 14.78 -89.76
N ALA A 530 -151.26 14.97 -90.97
CA ALA A 530 -151.50 16.27 -91.61
C ALA A 530 -150.20 17.08 -91.86
N ASP A 531 -149.87 17.50 -93.08
CA ASP A 531 -150.47 17.14 -94.39
C ASP A 531 -149.75 15.94 -95.06
#